data_AF-A0A1J3F9R3-F1
#
_entry.id   AF-A0A1J3F9R3-F1
#
_cell.length_a   1.000
_cell.length_b   1.000
_cell.length_c   1.000
_cell.angle_alpha   90.00
_cell.angle_beta   90.00
_cell.angle_gamma   90.00
#
_symmetry.space_group_name_H-M   'P 1'
#
loop_
_entity.id
_entity.type
_entity.pdbx_description
1 polymer ?
#
loop_
_entity_poly.entity_id
_entity_poly.type
_entity_poly.pdbx_seq_one_letter_code
_entity_poly.pdbx_strand_id
1 'polypeptide(L)'
;VKEIIEADKSSKFETLCHSCLPEGSAQENIIRNVSVLRELGVPQKLLFSMLISNFRTVCGKAKFEDTIKKVVGMGFDPTSLKFVQALNFVYQMSDKTIQDKVKVYESLGFEVGEVWEMFRKHPTFIAVSENNILSSVETFIGLGFSRDEFVMMVKRHPQCIGLSRELVTKKTEFVVKEMNWPLKALASQPQMLGYSMEKRIVPRCNVIKALMSKGLLRKGNELPSIGTMFPITDEAFLNNYVRKHGDKELVAELMSIFTGDCV
;
A
#
# COMPACT_ATOMS: atom_id res chain seq x y z
N VAL A 1 3.20 19.33 12.22
CA VAL A 1 2.42 19.96 11.11
C VAL A 1 2.86 21.39 10.88
N LYS A 2 2.80 22.29 11.89
CA LYS A 2 3.33 23.67 11.76
C LYS A 2 4.79 23.72 11.28
N GLU A 3 5.66 22.87 11.83
CA GLU A 3 7.10 22.84 11.48
C GLU A 3 7.41 22.33 10.05
N ILE A 4 6.48 21.67 9.36
CA ILE A 4 6.65 21.21 7.96
C ILE A 4 6.05 22.24 6.99
N ILE A 5 5.06 23.03 7.44
CA ILE A 5 4.34 24.01 6.63
C ILE A 5 5.18 25.28 6.35
N GLU A 6 6.22 25.55 7.14
CA GLU A 6 7.02 26.78 6.99
C GLU A 6 8.00 26.76 5.79
N ALA A 7 8.19 25.62 5.12
CA ALA A 7 9.24 25.47 4.11
C ALA A 7 8.81 25.66 2.64
N ASP A 8 7.52 25.80 2.31
CA ASP A 8 7.12 25.95 0.90
C ASP A 8 5.88 26.84 0.73
N LYS A 9 6.11 28.17 0.70
CA LYS A 9 5.09 29.14 0.27
C LYS A 9 4.96 29.08 -1.25
N SER A 10 4.21 28.11 -1.75
CA SER A 10 3.81 28.07 -3.16
C SER A 10 2.90 29.27 -3.50
N SER A 11 3.41 30.17 -4.36
CA SER A 11 2.75 31.43 -4.76
C SER A 11 1.45 31.25 -5.56
N LYS A 12 1.02 30.00 -5.82
CA LYS A 12 -0.21 29.70 -6.57
C LYS A 12 -1.49 29.84 -5.74
N PHE A 13 -1.39 29.88 -4.40
CA PHE A 13 -2.58 29.88 -3.54
C PHE A 13 -3.18 31.27 -3.30
N GLU A 14 -2.39 32.35 -3.43
CA GLU A 14 -2.87 33.72 -3.15
C GLU A 14 -3.91 34.21 -4.18
N THR A 15 -3.96 33.61 -5.38
CA THR A 15 -4.90 34.00 -6.44
C THR A 15 -6.25 33.26 -6.40
N LEU A 16 -6.44 32.30 -5.48
CA LEU A 16 -7.61 31.40 -5.45
C LEU A 16 -8.85 31.96 -4.70
N CYS A 17 -8.75 33.12 -4.05
CA CYS A 17 -9.80 33.65 -3.15
C CYS A 17 -10.75 34.70 -3.76
N HIS A 18 -11.24 34.52 -4.99
CA HIS A 18 -12.19 35.47 -5.61
C HIS A 18 -13.55 34.92 -6.04
N SER A 19 -13.95 33.70 -5.66
CA SER A 19 -15.33 33.23 -5.88
C SER A 19 -16.20 33.36 -4.62
N CYS A 20 -16.84 34.53 -4.45
CA CYS A 20 -17.93 34.73 -3.50
C CYS A 20 -19.14 33.86 -3.91
N LEU A 21 -19.26 32.66 -3.34
CA LEU A 21 -20.47 31.83 -3.46
C LEU A 21 -21.25 31.81 -2.13
N PRO A 22 -22.60 31.86 -2.16
CA PRO A 22 -23.43 32.07 -0.97
C PRO A 22 -23.30 30.94 0.06
N GLU A 23 -23.73 31.23 1.29
CA GLU A 23 -24.05 30.18 2.26
C GLU A 23 -25.23 29.36 1.77
N GLY A 24 -25.03 28.06 1.60
CA GLY A 24 -26.17 27.20 1.35
C GLY A 24 -25.88 25.72 1.38
N SER A 25 -26.85 25.02 0.81
CA SER A 25 -27.12 23.59 0.94
C SER A 25 -25.88 22.72 0.67
N ALA A 26 -25.94 21.44 1.07
CA ALA A 26 -24.87 20.48 0.76
C ALA A 26 -24.47 20.47 -0.73
N GLN A 27 -25.43 20.76 -1.62
CA GLN A 27 -25.22 20.84 -3.06
C GLN A 27 -24.41 22.07 -3.49
N GLU A 28 -24.62 23.22 -2.86
CA GLU A 28 -23.84 24.44 -3.14
C GLU A 28 -22.38 24.29 -2.66
N ASN A 29 -22.18 23.65 -1.50
CA ASN A 29 -20.82 23.34 -1.02
C ASN A 29 -20.09 22.40 -1.98
N ILE A 30 -20.79 21.41 -2.55
CA ILE A 30 -20.21 20.50 -3.55
C ILE A 30 -19.77 21.30 -4.79
N ILE A 31 -20.63 22.17 -5.33
CA ILE A 31 -20.30 22.96 -6.52
C ILE A 31 -19.08 23.83 -6.26
N ARG A 32 -19.05 24.58 -5.15
CA ARG A 32 -17.90 25.43 -4.77
C ARG A 32 -16.62 24.59 -4.64
N ASN A 33 -16.66 23.51 -3.88
CA ASN A 33 -15.48 22.70 -3.59
C ASN A 33 -14.94 21.96 -4.83
N VAL A 34 -15.82 21.51 -5.73
CA VAL A 34 -15.43 20.93 -7.02
C VAL A 34 -14.76 21.97 -7.91
N SER A 35 -15.25 23.21 -7.92
CA SER A 35 -14.61 24.31 -8.67
C SER A 35 -13.20 24.58 -8.16
N VAL A 36 -13.01 24.68 -6.84
CA VAL A 36 -11.67 24.86 -6.22
C VAL A 36 -10.73 23.71 -6.60
N LEU A 37 -11.17 22.45 -6.52
CA LEU A 37 -10.34 21.31 -6.91
C LEU A 37 -10.00 21.31 -8.41
N ARG A 38 -10.93 21.76 -9.26
CA ARG A 38 -10.70 21.88 -10.70
C ARG A 38 -9.65 22.95 -11.01
N GLU A 39 -9.75 24.12 -10.36
CA GLU A 39 -8.76 25.21 -10.49
C GLU A 39 -7.38 24.79 -9.99
N LEU A 40 -7.33 23.94 -8.94
CA LEU A 40 -6.09 23.33 -8.44
C LEU A 40 -5.49 22.29 -9.41
N GLY A 41 -6.20 21.93 -10.49
CA GLY A 41 -5.73 21.01 -11.53
C GLY A 41 -6.10 19.55 -11.28
N VAL A 42 -7.01 19.25 -10.36
CA VAL A 42 -7.44 17.87 -10.10
C VAL A 42 -8.17 17.30 -11.34
N PRO A 43 -7.71 16.17 -11.92
CA PRO A 43 -8.31 15.56 -13.09
C PRO A 43 -9.79 15.20 -12.88
N GLN A 44 -10.61 15.38 -13.92
CA GLN A 44 -12.04 15.07 -13.86
C GLN A 44 -12.35 13.64 -13.38
N LYS A 45 -11.56 12.65 -13.81
CA LYS A 45 -11.67 11.25 -13.34
C LYS A 45 -11.59 11.12 -11.82
N LEU A 46 -10.73 11.92 -11.18
CA LEU A 46 -10.55 11.92 -9.73
C LEU A 46 -11.69 12.68 -9.04
N LEU A 47 -12.17 13.78 -9.62
CA LEU A 47 -13.35 14.49 -9.10
C LEU A 47 -14.59 13.59 -9.05
N PHE A 48 -14.86 12.83 -10.12
CA PHE A 48 -15.97 11.87 -10.12
C PHE A 48 -15.82 10.83 -9.00
N SER A 49 -14.60 10.29 -8.81
CA SER A 49 -14.33 9.35 -7.72
C SER A 49 -14.60 9.93 -6.33
N MET A 50 -14.37 11.24 -6.14
CA MET A 50 -14.63 11.92 -4.87
C MET A 50 -16.12 12.17 -4.63
N LEU A 51 -16.89 12.45 -5.68
CA LEU A 51 -18.34 12.69 -5.58
C LEU A 51 -19.12 11.43 -5.24
N ILE A 52 -18.67 10.27 -5.72
CA ILE A 52 -19.28 8.96 -5.41
C ILE A 52 -18.75 8.34 -4.11
N SER A 53 -17.77 8.99 -3.45
CA SER A 53 -17.11 8.44 -2.27
C SER A 53 -17.91 8.67 -0.99
N ASN A 54 -17.90 7.68 -0.10
CA ASN A 54 -18.51 7.77 1.23
C ASN A 54 -17.85 8.78 2.17
N PHE A 55 -16.67 9.32 1.83
CA PHE A 55 -15.91 10.23 2.70
C PHE A 55 -16.53 11.62 2.85
N ARG A 56 -17.48 12.02 1.98
CA ARG A 56 -18.20 13.32 2.01
C ARG A 56 -17.29 14.56 2.14
N THR A 57 -16.00 14.44 1.82
CA THR A 57 -14.99 15.50 1.98
C THR A 57 -15.35 16.75 1.17
N VAL A 58 -15.94 16.57 -0.01
CA VAL A 58 -16.34 17.65 -0.92
C VAL A 58 -17.61 18.38 -0.44
N CYS A 59 -18.30 17.89 0.59
CA CYS A 59 -19.57 18.46 1.04
C CYS A 59 -19.44 19.51 2.16
N GLY A 60 -18.29 19.61 2.83
CA GLY A 60 -18.12 20.53 3.96
C GLY A 60 -17.48 21.87 3.59
N LYS A 61 -17.81 22.92 4.36
CA LYS A 61 -17.32 24.29 4.15
C LYS A 61 -16.08 24.60 5.00
N ALA A 62 -16.24 24.71 6.32
CA ALA A 62 -15.24 25.31 7.20
C ALA A 62 -13.86 24.63 7.21
N LYS A 63 -13.80 23.31 7.04
CA LYS A 63 -12.54 22.56 7.10
C LYS A 63 -11.91 22.29 5.73
N PHE A 64 -12.65 22.49 4.64
CA PHE A 64 -12.23 21.98 3.32
C PHE A 64 -11.03 22.74 2.77
N GLU A 65 -11.09 24.08 2.75
CA GLU A 65 -10.00 24.92 2.24
C GLU A 65 -8.72 24.76 3.06
N ASP A 66 -8.83 24.75 4.40
CA ASP A 66 -7.69 24.51 5.29
C ASP A 66 -7.07 23.14 5.07
N THR A 67 -7.90 22.12 4.79
CA THR A 67 -7.41 20.78 4.48
C THR A 67 -6.67 20.74 3.15
N ILE A 68 -7.20 21.41 2.10
CA ILE A 68 -6.49 21.54 0.83
C ILE A 68 -5.13 22.21 1.04
N LYS A 69 -5.08 23.35 1.75
CA LYS A 69 -3.82 24.05 2.05
C LYS A 69 -2.82 23.14 2.76
N LYS A 70 -3.27 22.38 3.76
CA LYS A 70 -2.42 21.41 4.48
C LYS A 70 -1.88 20.33 3.54
N VAL A 71 -2.73 19.72 2.72
CA VAL A 71 -2.34 18.61 1.83
C VAL A 71 -1.42 19.09 0.71
N VAL A 72 -1.67 20.27 0.14
CA VAL A 72 -0.75 20.91 -0.82
C VAL A 72 0.57 21.26 -0.14
N GLY A 73 0.56 21.83 1.06
CA GLY A 73 1.77 22.15 1.84
C GLY A 73 2.57 20.92 2.27
N MET A 74 1.94 19.74 2.34
CA MET A 74 2.64 18.46 2.52
C MET A 74 3.31 17.93 1.24
N GLY A 75 3.20 18.65 0.12
CA GLY A 75 3.83 18.32 -1.16
C GLY A 75 3.07 17.28 -1.98
N PHE A 76 1.76 17.08 -1.74
CA PHE A 76 0.96 16.21 -2.59
C PHE A 76 0.59 16.89 -3.90
N ASP A 77 0.91 16.22 -5.02
CA ASP A 77 0.52 16.65 -6.37
C ASP A 77 -1.01 16.51 -6.57
N PRO A 78 -1.75 17.60 -6.80
CA PRO A 78 -3.20 17.58 -7.04
C PRO A 78 -3.66 16.67 -8.19
N THR A 79 -2.77 16.35 -9.12
CA THR A 79 -3.08 15.46 -10.25
C THR A 79 -3.04 13.97 -9.88
N SER A 80 -2.50 13.65 -8.70
CA SER A 80 -2.30 12.28 -8.23
C SER A 80 -3.49 11.74 -7.44
N LEU A 81 -3.76 10.44 -7.56
CA LEU A 81 -4.69 9.74 -6.65
C LEU A 81 -4.27 9.88 -5.19
N LYS A 82 -2.96 10.00 -4.91
CA LYS A 82 -2.43 10.17 -3.55
C LYS A 82 -2.93 11.45 -2.91
N PHE A 83 -3.07 12.53 -3.68
CA PHE A 83 -3.64 13.78 -3.18
C PHE A 83 -5.08 13.58 -2.71
N VAL A 84 -5.91 12.91 -3.51
CA VAL A 84 -7.30 12.61 -3.13
C VAL A 84 -7.38 11.76 -1.88
N GLN A 85 -6.54 10.73 -1.78
CA GLN A 85 -6.45 9.88 -0.59
C GLN A 85 -6.05 10.68 0.64
N ALA A 86 -4.96 11.46 0.55
CA ALA A 86 -4.49 12.31 1.65
C ALA A 86 -5.56 13.33 2.08
N LEU A 87 -6.20 14.00 1.12
CA LEU A 87 -7.29 14.94 1.35
C LEU A 87 -8.44 14.28 2.13
N ASN A 88 -8.87 13.08 1.74
CA ASN A 88 -9.93 12.38 2.45
C ASN A 88 -9.54 12.05 3.90
N PHE A 89 -8.31 11.58 4.15
CA PHE A 89 -7.89 11.20 5.52
C PHE A 89 -7.63 12.40 6.41
N VAL A 90 -6.94 13.44 5.90
CA VAL A 90 -6.67 14.66 6.67
C VAL A 90 -7.97 15.41 6.96
N TYR A 91 -8.95 15.37 6.05
CA TYR A 91 -10.26 16.00 6.29
C TYR A 91 -11.04 15.32 7.42
N GLN A 92 -10.97 13.99 7.52
CA GLN A 92 -11.72 13.21 8.52
C GLN A 92 -11.10 13.22 9.91
N MET A 93 -9.78 13.40 10.00
CA MET A 93 -9.05 13.30 11.26
C MET A 93 -8.75 14.68 11.82
N SER A 94 -8.75 14.81 13.15
CA SER A 94 -8.22 16.02 13.79
C SER A 94 -6.69 16.04 13.72
N ASP A 95 -6.08 17.22 13.79
CA ASP A 95 -4.62 17.34 13.88
C ASP A 95 -4.07 16.54 15.06
N LYS A 96 -4.78 16.55 16.20
CA LYS A 96 -4.45 15.74 17.38
C LYS A 96 -4.43 14.25 17.05
N THR A 97 -5.45 13.73 16.37
CA THR A 97 -5.51 12.32 15.95
C THR A 97 -4.34 11.92 15.06
N ILE A 98 -3.97 12.78 14.11
CA ILE A 98 -2.80 12.54 13.25
C ILE A 98 -1.52 12.52 14.08
N GLN A 99 -1.34 13.46 15.02
CA GLN A 99 -0.16 13.48 15.90
C GLN A 99 -0.09 12.28 16.84
N ASP A 100 -1.20 11.87 17.43
CA ASP A 100 -1.24 10.71 18.33
C ASP A 100 -0.86 9.43 17.57
N LYS A 101 -1.28 9.29 16.30
CA LYS A 101 -0.80 8.20 15.41
C LYS A 101 0.70 8.27 15.11
N VAL A 102 1.24 9.46 14.83
CA VAL A 102 2.69 9.64 14.61
C VAL A 102 3.47 9.18 15.84
N LYS A 103 3.02 9.56 17.05
CA LYS A 103 3.64 9.12 18.31
C LYS A 103 3.61 7.60 18.51
N VAL A 104 2.53 6.94 18.09
CA VAL A 104 2.50 5.47 18.08
C VAL A 104 3.62 4.92 17.22
N TYR A 105 3.81 5.42 16.00
CA TYR A 105 4.93 4.99 15.15
C TYR A 105 6.31 5.34 15.75
N GLU A 106 6.48 6.50 16.38
CA GLU A 106 7.72 6.83 17.10
C GLU A 106 8.02 5.82 18.20
N SER A 107 7.01 5.43 19.01
CA SER A 107 7.17 4.41 20.04
C SER A 107 7.53 3.02 19.50
N LEU A 108 7.30 2.78 18.21
CA LEU A 108 7.65 1.55 17.51
C LEU A 108 9.06 1.60 16.90
N GLY A 109 9.74 2.74 16.96
CA GLY A 109 11.11 2.93 16.47
C GLY A 109 11.21 3.60 15.10
N PHE A 110 10.15 4.27 14.63
CA PHE A 110 10.20 5.08 13.41
C PHE A 110 10.60 6.52 13.73
N GLU A 111 11.39 7.13 12.87
CA GLU A 111 11.61 8.57 12.96
C GLU A 111 10.38 9.33 12.42
N VAL A 112 10.05 10.48 13.00
CA VAL A 112 8.92 11.32 12.55
C VAL A 112 8.99 11.62 11.05
N GLY A 113 10.18 11.94 10.55
CA GLY A 113 10.43 12.20 9.13
C GLY A 113 10.07 11.01 8.24
N GLU A 114 10.39 9.80 8.67
CA GLU A 114 10.08 8.55 7.95
C GLU A 114 8.57 8.30 7.92
N VAL A 115 7.85 8.58 9.01
CA VAL A 115 6.38 8.47 9.06
C VAL A 115 5.74 9.41 8.03
N TRP A 116 6.22 10.65 7.94
CA TRP A 116 5.73 11.61 6.94
C TRP A 116 6.12 11.24 5.51
N GLU A 117 7.30 10.65 5.30
CA GLU A 117 7.68 10.11 3.99
C GLU A 117 6.78 8.94 3.58
N MET A 118 6.50 8.01 4.49
CA MET A 118 5.56 6.92 4.27
C MET A 118 4.16 7.45 3.95
N PHE A 119 3.70 8.49 4.65
CA PHE A 119 2.42 9.14 4.37
C PHE A 119 2.36 9.74 2.96
N ARG A 120 3.41 10.43 2.53
CA ARG A 120 3.49 10.98 1.16
C ARG A 120 3.47 9.88 0.09
N LYS A 121 4.14 8.75 0.36
CA LYS A 121 4.18 7.62 -0.60
C LYS A 121 2.87 6.82 -0.60
N HIS A 122 2.24 6.62 0.56
CA HIS A 122 1.11 5.73 0.79
C HIS A 122 0.07 6.31 1.78
N PRO A 123 -0.72 7.33 1.41
CA PRO A 123 -1.59 8.03 2.35
C PRO A 123 -2.58 7.15 3.10
N THR A 124 -2.99 6.03 2.50
CA THR A 124 -3.96 5.09 3.08
C THR A 124 -3.51 4.41 4.35
N PHE A 125 -2.19 4.35 4.64
CA PHE A 125 -1.71 3.62 5.83
C PHE A 125 -2.11 4.30 7.15
N ILE A 126 -2.34 5.62 7.15
CA ILE A 126 -2.76 6.36 8.35
C ILE A 126 -4.20 6.00 8.78
N ALA A 127 -4.97 5.37 7.89
CA ALA A 127 -6.31 4.89 8.17
C ALA A 127 -6.33 3.75 9.20
N VAL A 128 -5.21 3.05 9.39
CA VAL A 128 -5.11 1.93 10.32
C VAL A 128 -5.24 2.45 11.76
N SER A 129 -6.10 1.82 12.57
CA SER A 129 -6.31 2.20 13.97
C SER A 129 -5.07 1.90 14.82
N GLU A 130 -4.90 2.60 15.93
CA GLU A 130 -3.75 2.39 16.84
C GLU A 130 -3.72 0.94 17.36
N ASN A 131 -4.88 0.41 17.77
CA ASN A 131 -5.01 -0.99 18.19
C ASN A 131 -4.59 -1.97 17.11
N ASN A 132 -4.92 -1.70 15.84
CA ASN A 132 -4.52 -2.57 14.73
C ASN A 132 -3.02 -2.46 14.47
N ILE A 133 -2.42 -1.27 14.61
CA ILE A 133 -0.96 -1.11 14.49
C ILE A 133 -0.26 -1.96 15.56
N LEU A 134 -0.68 -1.86 16.82
CA LEU A 134 -0.08 -2.60 17.93
C LEU A 134 -0.27 -4.13 17.77
N SER A 135 -1.48 -4.57 17.44
CA SER A 135 -1.78 -5.99 17.18
C SER A 135 -0.98 -6.55 15.99
N SER A 136 -0.72 -5.71 14.98
CA SER A 136 0.15 -6.09 13.86
C SER A 136 1.58 -6.35 14.34
N VAL A 137 2.16 -5.43 15.13
CA VAL A 137 3.50 -5.59 15.72
C VAL A 137 3.61 -6.90 16.49
N GLU A 138 2.64 -7.17 17.38
CA GLU A 138 2.59 -8.43 18.15
C GLU A 138 2.52 -9.66 17.26
N THR A 139 1.73 -9.58 16.19
CA THR A 139 1.59 -10.69 15.22
C THR A 139 2.92 -10.97 14.52
N PHE A 140 3.61 -9.95 14.00
CA PHE A 140 4.89 -10.15 13.34
C PHE A 140 5.97 -10.65 14.31
N ILE A 141 6.04 -10.12 15.52
CA ILE A 141 6.98 -10.61 16.54
C ILE A 141 6.66 -12.07 16.91
N GLY A 142 5.39 -12.42 17.08
CA GLY A 142 4.95 -13.79 17.38
C GLY A 142 5.25 -14.79 16.26
N LEU A 143 5.37 -14.33 15.01
CA LEU A 143 5.81 -15.12 13.87
C LEU A 143 7.34 -15.24 13.75
N GLY A 144 8.09 -14.60 14.66
CA GLY A 144 9.55 -14.68 14.75
C GLY A 144 10.29 -13.55 14.05
N PHE A 145 9.61 -12.52 13.55
CA PHE A 145 10.29 -11.33 13.02
C PHE A 145 10.85 -10.48 14.16
N SER A 146 12.07 -9.97 13.99
CA SER A 146 12.61 -8.96 14.90
C SER A 146 11.89 -7.62 14.74
N ARG A 147 12.00 -6.75 15.76
CA ARG A 147 11.43 -5.39 15.69
C ARG A 147 12.04 -4.58 14.54
N ASP A 148 13.34 -4.71 14.29
CA ASP A 148 14.01 -4.03 13.19
C ASP A 148 13.54 -4.53 11.82
N GLU A 149 13.33 -5.84 11.68
CA GLU A 149 12.73 -6.42 10.47
C GLU A 149 11.30 -5.90 10.26
N PHE A 150 10.49 -5.84 11.32
CA PHE A 150 9.15 -5.26 11.23
C PHE A 150 9.19 -3.80 10.75
N VAL A 151 10.03 -2.96 11.37
CA VAL A 151 10.19 -1.56 10.97
C VAL A 151 10.61 -1.45 9.50
N MET A 152 11.58 -2.26 9.07
CA MET A 152 12.03 -2.32 7.67
C MET A 152 10.94 -2.78 6.71
N MET A 153 10.13 -3.77 7.10
CA MET A 153 9.00 -4.27 6.32
C MET A 153 7.95 -3.18 6.10
N VAL A 154 7.59 -2.47 7.17
CA VAL A 154 6.60 -1.38 7.11
C VAL A 154 7.10 -0.24 6.23
N LYS A 155 8.38 0.18 6.36
CA LYS A 155 8.97 1.22 5.49
C LYS A 155 8.86 0.86 4.00
N ARG A 156 9.01 -0.42 3.65
CA ARG A 156 8.93 -0.91 2.26
C ARG A 156 7.51 -1.21 1.79
N HIS A 157 6.60 -1.54 2.69
CA HIS A 157 5.22 -1.88 2.37
C HIS A 157 4.26 -1.58 3.53
N PRO A 158 3.90 -0.29 3.77
CA PRO A 158 3.12 0.11 4.95
C PRO A 158 1.75 -0.57 5.07
N GLN A 159 1.20 -1.04 3.95
CA GLN A 159 -0.08 -1.75 3.90
C GLN A 159 -0.05 -3.09 4.65
N CYS A 160 1.12 -3.67 4.95
CA CYS A 160 1.22 -4.91 5.71
C CYS A 160 0.65 -4.78 7.14
N ILE A 161 0.61 -3.58 7.70
CA ILE A 161 0.04 -3.32 9.03
C ILE A 161 -1.49 -3.50 9.04
N GLY A 162 -2.14 -3.25 7.89
CA GLY A 162 -3.59 -3.37 7.76
C GLY A 162 -4.08 -4.81 7.54
N LEU A 163 -3.18 -5.79 7.41
CA LEU A 163 -3.54 -7.18 7.20
C LEU A 163 -3.99 -7.84 8.50
N SER A 164 -4.97 -8.75 8.40
CA SER A 164 -5.43 -9.51 9.57
C SER A 164 -4.35 -10.49 10.04
N ARG A 165 -4.39 -10.82 11.34
CA ARG A 165 -3.47 -11.79 11.93
C ARG A 165 -3.53 -13.14 11.20
N GLU A 166 -4.74 -13.62 10.94
CA GLU A 166 -4.97 -14.91 10.27
C GLU A 166 -4.33 -14.93 8.89
N LEU A 167 -4.46 -13.84 8.13
CA LEU A 167 -3.90 -13.76 6.79
C LEU A 167 -2.37 -13.72 6.80
N VAL A 168 -1.77 -12.91 7.68
CA VAL A 168 -0.31 -12.80 7.81
C VAL A 168 0.28 -14.13 8.27
N THR A 169 -0.32 -14.78 9.26
CA THR A 169 0.10 -16.10 9.75
C THR A 169 0.01 -17.13 8.64
N LYS A 170 -1.14 -17.27 7.97
CA LYS A 170 -1.34 -18.25 6.88
C LYS A 170 -0.29 -18.10 5.78
N LYS A 171 -0.02 -16.85 5.33
CA LYS A 171 0.97 -16.57 4.29
C LYS A 171 2.39 -16.89 4.74
N THR A 172 2.73 -16.51 5.97
CA THR A 172 4.07 -16.74 6.53
C THR A 172 4.32 -18.22 6.73
N GLU A 173 3.37 -18.96 7.30
CA GLU A 173 3.48 -20.40 7.51
C GLU A 173 3.57 -21.17 6.20
N PHE A 174 2.75 -20.84 5.20
CA PHE A 174 2.85 -21.47 3.89
C PHE A 174 4.25 -21.32 3.28
N VAL A 175 4.80 -20.10 3.27
CA VAL A 175 6.09 -19.84 2.63
C VAL A 175 7.27 -20.38 3.46
N VAL A 176 7.22 -20.26 4.79
CA VAL A 176 8.34 -20.64 5.66
C VAL A 176 8.30 -22.13 6.01
N LYS A 177 7.14 -22.66 6.41
CA LYS A 177 7.01 -24.05 6.86
C LYS A 177 6.81 -25.02 5.71
N GLU A 178 5.94 -24.71 4.75
CA GLU A 178 5.64 -25.66 3.65
C GLU A 178 6.63 -25.55 2.50
N MET A 179 7.06 -24.33 2.17
CA MET A 179 7.96 -24.07 1.05
C MET A 179 9.43 -23.95 1.48
N ASN A 180 9.72 -23.92 2.78
CA ASN A 180 11.07 -23.88 3.35
C ASN A 180 11.89 -22.62 2.98
N TRP A 181 11.23 -21.50 2.68
CA TRP A 181 11.94 -20.22 2.54
C TRP A 181 12.33 -19.65 3.89
N PRO A 182 13.51 -19.01 4.02
CA PRO A 182 13.90 -18.40 5.28
C PRO A 182 13.02 -17.20 5.60
N LEU A 183 12.64 -17.04 6.88
CA LEU A 183 11.84 -15.92 7.37
C LEU A 183 12.42 -14.56 6.96
N LYS A 184 13.75 -14.42 7.00
CA LYS A 184 14.48 -13.22 6.59
C LYS A 184 14.27 -12.83 5.11
N ALA A 185 13.99 -13.81 4.23
CA ALA A 185 13.64 -13.50 2.84
C ALA A 185 12.27 -12.83 2.74
N LEU A 186 11.31 -13.20 3.60
CA LEU A 186 10.01 -12.51 3.68
C LEU A 186 10.18 -11.11 4.25
N ALA A 187 11.01 -10.95 5.29
CA ALA A 187 11.30 -9.62 5.87
C ALA A 187 11.88 -8.68 4.82
N SER A 188 12.73 -9.20 3.95
CA SER A 188 13.32 -8.43 2.85
C SER A 188 12.30 -8.05 1.76
N GLN A 189 11.23 -8.84 1.60
CA GLN A 189 10.23 -8.67 0.54
C GLN A 189 8.76 -8.69 1.06
N PRO A 190 8.37 -7.70 1.88
CA PRO A 190 7.05 -7.66 2.53
C PRO A 190 5.88 -7.54 1.55
N GLN A 191 6.12 -7.09 0.32
CA GLN A 191 5.09 -6.97 -0.73
C GLN A 191 4.47 -8.32 -1.10
N MET A 192 5.15 -9.43 -0.80
CA MET A 192 4.59 -10.77 -0.95
C MET A 192 3.27 -10.92 -0.18
N LEU A 193 3.17 -10.29 0.99
CA LEU A 193 1.96 -10.33 1.82
C LEU A 193 0.75 -9.68 1.14
N GLY A 194 0.95 -8.77 0.18
CA GLY A 194 -0.10 -8.13 -0.60
C GLY A 194 -0.66 -8.97 -1.76
N TYR A 195 0.01 -10.03 -2.19
CA TYR A 195 -0.47 -10.85 -3.32
C TYR A 195 -1.58 -11.84 -2.92
N SER A 196 -2.47 -12.20 -3.85
CA SER A 196 -3.47 -13.26 -3.57
C SER A 196 -2.77 -14.60 -3.32
N MET A 197 -3.25 -15.32 -2.29
CA MET A 197 -2.77 -16.68 -1.99
C MET A 197 -3.10 -17.61 -3.15
N GLU A 198 -4.38 -17.65 -3.52
CA GLU A 198 -4.97 -18.60 -4.45
C GLU A 198 -4.57 -18.30 -5.89
N LYS A 199 -4.47 -17.01 -6.26
CA LYS A 199 -4.21 -16.60 -7.64
C LYS A 199 -2.74 -16.38 -7.97
N ARG A 200 -1.86 -16.26 -6.97
CA ARG A 200 -0.46 -15.89 -7.22
C ARG A 200 0.53 -16.66 -6.37
N ILE A 201 0.34 -16.73 -5.06
CA ILE A 201 1.35 -17.34 -4.18
C ILE A 201 1.39 -18.85 -4.38
N VAL A 202 0.26 -19.53 -4.19
CA VAL A 202 0.15 -21.00 -4.25
C VAL A 202 0.50 -21.54 -5.64
N PRO A 203 -0.06 -21.03 -6.77
CA PRO A 203 0.27 -21.56 -8.09
C PRO A 203 1.77 -21.52 -8.42
N ARG A 204 2.43 -20.41 -8.08
CA ARG A 204 3.87 -20.25 -8.34
C ARG A 204 4.69 -21.16 -7.43
N CYS A 205 4.34 -21.25 -6.15
CA CYS A 205 5.00 -22.16 -5.22
C CYS A 205 4.87 -23.64 -5.66
N ASN A 206 3.71 -24.07 -6.16
CA ASN A 206 3.50 -25.43 -6.65
C ASN A 206 4.41 -25.75 -7.84
N VAL A 207 4.52 -24.82 -8.81
CA VAL A 207 5.47 -24.96 -9.93
C VAL A 207 6.90 -25.09 -9.42
N ILE A 208 7.32 -24.22 -8.48
CA ILE A 208 8.68 -24.31 -7.92
C ILE A 208 8.90 -25.63 -7.19
N LYS A 209 7.92 -26.12 -6.42
CA LYS A 209 7.99 -27.41 -5.73
C LYS A 209 8.15 -28.58 -6.70
N ALA A 210 7.43 -28.56 -7.82
CA ALA A 210 7.55 -29.56 -8.88
C ALA A 210 8.92 -29.50 -9.58
N LEU A 211 9.45 -28.30 -9.83
CA LEU A 211 10.79 -28.13 -10.38
C LEU A 211 11.88 -28.62 -9.41
N MET A 212 11.71 -28.36 -8.11
CA MET A 212 12.63 -28.83 -7.06
C MET A 212 12.70 -30.35 -7.01
N SER A 213 11.55 -31.03 -7.01
CA SER A 213 11.50 -32.50 -6.91
C SER A 213 12.13 -33.19 -8.12
N LYS A 214 12.10 -32.53 -9.28
CA LYS A 214 12.75 -32.98 -10.52
C LYS A 214 14.21 -32.51 -10.66
N GLY A 215 14.73 -31.72 -9.72
CA GLY A 215 16.10 -31.20 -9.77
C GLY A 215 16.35 -30.17 -10.88
N LEU A 216 15.31 -29.46 -11.31
CA LEU A 216 15.32 -28.58 -12.49
C LEU A 216 15.45 -27.08 -12.16
N LEU A 217 15.65 -26.73 -10.88
CA LEU A 217 15.92 -25.34 -10.51
C LEU A 217 17.38 -24.95 -10.83
N ARG A 218 17.57 -23.68 -11.21
CA ARG A 218 18.88 -23.11 -11.51
C ARG A 218 19.73 -23.03 -10.22
N LYS A 219 21.06 -22.99 -10.36
CA LYS A 219 22.02 -22.83 -9.25
C LYS A 219 21.88 -23.93 -8.18
N GLY A 220 22.21 -25.17 -8.53
CA GLY A 220 22.31 -26.25 -7.53
C GLY A 220 21.00 -26.60 -6.82
N ASN A 221 19.86 -26.43 -7.50
CA ASN A 221 18.52 -26.69 -6.96
C ASN A 221 18.09 -25.78 -5.78
N GLU A 222 18.66 -24.57 -5.69
CA GLU A 222 18.31 -23.59 -4.67
C GLU A 222 16.96 -22.89 -4.94
N LEU A 223 16.29 -22.49 -3.87
CA LEU A 223 15.03 -21.76 -3.92
C LEU A 223 15.20 -20.38 -4.57
N PRO A 224 14.35 -19.99 -5.53
CA PRO A 224 14.42 -18.67 -6.14
C PRO A 224 14.09 -17.56 -5.13
N SER A 225 14.63 -16.36 -5.35
CA SER A 225 14.31 -15.22 -4.50
C SER A 225 12.83 -14.83 -4.60
N ILE A 226 12.17 -14.64 -3.46
CA ILE A 226 10.79 -14.14 -3.33
C ILE A 226 10.59 -12.84 -4.13
N GLY A 227 11.59 -11.95 -4.08
CA GLY A 227 11.57 -10.66 -4.79
C GLY A 227 11.64 -10.78 -6.31
N THR A 228 12.11 -11.90 -6.85
CA THR A 228 12.13 -12.16 -8.30
C THR A 228 10.91 -12.96 -8.77
N MET A 229 10.31 -13.72 -7.85
CA MET A 229 9.33 -14.74 -8.21
C MET A 229 7.89 -14.21 -8.18
N PHE A 230 7.49 -13.46 -7.16
CA PHE A 230 6.10 -12.98 -7.03
C PHE A 230 5.77 -11.66 -7.75
N PRO A 231 6.70 -10.69 -7.90
CA PRO A 231 6.35 -9.42 -8.54
C PRO A 231 6.11 -9.51 -10.06
N ILE A 232 6.74 -10.45 -10.75
CA ILE A 232 6.66 -10.56 -12.21
C ILE A 232 5.26 -10.96 -12.70
N THR A 233 4.96 -10.68 -13.97
CA THR A 233 3.71 -11.11 -14.62
C THR A 233 3.64 -12.62 -14.75
N ASP A 234 2.44 -13.17 -14.95
CA ASP A 234 2.28 -14.61 -15.15
C ASP A 234 3.02 -15.06 -16.41
N GLU A 235 2.95 -14.29 -17.49
CA GLU A 235 3.69 -14.59 -18.72
C GLU A 235 5.21 -14.62 -18.51
N ALA A 236 5.77 -13.65 -17.77
CA ALA A 236 7.18 -13.67 -17.42
C ALA A 236 7.53 -14.84 -16.51
N PHE A 237 6.67 -15.19 -15.55
CA PHE A 237 6.86 -16.36 -14.68
C PHE A 237 6.88 -17.66 -15.50
N LEU A 238 5.90 -17.85 -16.38
CA LEU A 238 5.80 -19.02 -17.24
C LEU A 238 7.01 -19.13 -18.16
N ASN A 239 7.49 -18.04 -18.75
CA ASN A 239 8.71 -18.07 -19.56
C ASN A 239 9.96 -18.43 -18.73
N ASN A 240 10.07 -17.90 -17.51
CA ASN A 240 11.24 -18.10 -16.65
C ASN A 240 11.29 -19.45 -15.94
N TYR A 241 10.16 -20.11 -15.71
CA TYR A 241 10.08 -21.32 -14.89
C TYR A 241 9.41 -22.51 -15.59
N VAL A 242 8.60 -22.28 -16.64
CA VAL A 242 7.84 -23.34 -17.32
C VAL A 242 8.37 -23.54 -18.74
N ARG A 243 8.19 -22.58 -19.64
CA ARG A 243 8.49 -22.73 -21.08
C ARG A 243 9.98 -22.78 -21.43
N LYS A 244 10.86 -22.40 -20.51
CA LYS A 244 12.32 -22.55 -20.70
C LYS A 244 12.77 -24.01 -20.83
N HIS A 245 11.95 -24.95 -20.36
CA HIS A 245 12.22 -26.37 -20.49
C HIS A 245 11.84 -26.80 -21.91
N GLY A 246 12.78 -27.41 -22.64
CA GLY A 246 12.56 -27.84 -24.02
C GLY A 246 11.66 -29.09 -24.16
N ASP A 247 11.32 -29.72 -23.04
CA ASP A 247 10.45 -30.89 -22.96
C ASP A 247 8.97 -30.48 -22.93
N LYS A 248 8.23 -30.88 -23.97
CA LYS A 248 6.81 -30.54 -24.13
C LYS A 248 5.92 -31.17 -23.06
N GLU A 249 6.23 -32.38 -22.61
CA GLU A 249 5.43 -33.08 -21.60
C GLU A 249 5.60 -32.41 -20.24
N LEU A 250 6.84 -32.11 -19.86
CA LEU A 250 7.14 -31.34 -18.65
C LEU A 250 6.50 -29.95 -18.67
N VAL A 251 6.55 -29.25 -19.81
CA VAL A 251 5.91 -27.93 -19.94
C VAL A 251 4.39 -28.05 -19.73
N ALA A 252 3.74 -29.07 -20.30
CA ALA A 252 2.31 -29.30 -20.12
C ALA A 252 1.96 -29.63 -18.66
N GLU A 253 2.75 -30.47 -17.99
CA GLU A 253 2.60 -30.79 -16.56
C GLU A 253 2.70 -29.52 -15.70
N LEU A 254 3.75 -28.72 -15.86
CA LEU A 254 3.96 -27.50 -15.09
C LEU A 254 2.89 -26.43 -15.37
N MET A 255 2.36 -26.37 -16.60
CA MET A 255 1.23 -25.50 -16.94
C MET A 255 -0.05 -25.92 -16.21
N SER A 256 -0.37 -27.21 -16.16
CA SER A 256 -1.51 -27.77 -15.41
C SER A 256 -1.40 -27.47 -13.91
N ILE A 257 -0.20 -27.63 -13.33
CA ILE A 257 0.08 -27.26 -11.94
C ILE A 257 -0.15 -25.76 -11.69
N PHE A 258 0.24 -24.91 -12.65
CA PHE A 258 0.08 -23.46 -12.54
C PHE A 258 -1.38 -23.01 -12.65
N THR A 259 -2.17 -23.63 -13.52
CA THR A 259 -3.60 -23.27 -13.67
C THR A 259 -4.48 -23.87 -12.58
N GLY A 260 -3.99 -24.89 -11.87
CA GLY A 260 -4.76 -25.62 -10.86
C GLY A 260 -5.67 -26.67 -11.47
N ASP A 261 -5.51 -26.97 -12.77
CA ASP A 261 -6.17 -28.07 -13.45
C ASP A 261 -5.41 -29.36 -13.11
N CYS A 262 -5.65 -29.96 -11.95
CA CYS A 262 -5.09 -31.29 -11.69
C CYS A 262 -5.62 -32.29 -12.75
N VAL A 263 -4.70 -32.96 -13.44
CA VAL A 263 -4.96 -34.21 -14.19
C VAL A 263 -5.05 -35.37 -13.22
#